data_AF-A0A832I4M4-F1
#
_entry.id   AF-A0A832I4M4-F1
#
_cell.length_a   1.000
_cell.length_b   1.000
_cell.length_c   1.000
_cell.angle_alpha   90.00
_cell.angle_beta   90.00
_cell.angle_gamma   90.00
#
_symmetry.space_group_name_H-M   'P 1'
#
loop_
_entity.id
_entity.type
_entity.pdbx_description
1 polymer ?
#
loop_
_entity_poly.entity_id
_entity_poly.type
_entity_poly.pdbx_seq_one_letter_code
_entity_poly.pdbx_strand_id
1 'polypeptide(L)'
;MDRGGFIQNRPPQNQGQGLSQNFSQVANFIRNNETDYNRLHSLAEQIARELQLNSTKIRKFYNYVKKIKVLGRTADVKKDLNRFVAVLMYDTGREQNQAGLRQFAEGMRNVVEAVKNHANIDKAYETFVDFFEALVAYHKYYYEVVGRHEGGRGR
;
A
#
# COMPACT_ATOMS: atom_id res chain seq x y z
N MET A 1 24.79 41.55 19.00
CA MET A 1 24.67 40.33 18.17
C MET A 1 24.26 39.22 19.11
N ASP A 2 23.01 38.78 19.06
CA ASP A 2 22.61 37.56 19.78
C ASP A 2 21.51 36.87 18.97
N ARG A 3 21.79 35.63 18.55
CA ARG A 3 20.96 34.83 17.65
C ARG A 3 20.08 33.91 18.48
N GLY A 4 18.92 34.42 18.89
CA GLY A 4 17.84 33.61 19.46
C GLY A 4 17.20 32.75 18.38
N GLY A 5 17.40 31.43 18.47
CA GLY A 5 16.95 30.43 17.51
C GLY A 5 15.43 30.38 17.33
N PHE A 6 15.00 30.36 16.07
CA PHE A 6 13.63 30.06 15.69
C PHE A 6 13.35 28.57 15.97
N ILE A 7 12.57 28.28 17.00
CA ILE A 7 11.89 26.99 17.12
C ILE A 7 10.80 26.99 16.05
N GLN A 8 11.08 26.39 14.89
CA GLN A 8 10.04 26.07 13.92
C GLN A 8 9.18 24.95 14.48
N ASN A 9 8.04 25.32 15.08
CA ASN A 9 6.92 24.42 15.27
C ASN A 9 6.48 23.92 13.88
N ARG A 10 6.93 22.72 13.49
CA ARG A 10 6.33 22.03 12.35
C ARG A 10 4.89 21.69 12.75
N PRO A 11 3.87 22.10 11.97
CA PRO A 11 2.51 21.70 12.25
C PRO A 11 2.40 20.16 12.21
N PRO A 12 1.54 19.55 13.03
CA PRO A 12 1.33 18.11 13.00
C PRO A 12 0.90 17.71 11.59
N GLN A 13 1.74 16.95 10.90
CA GLN A 13 1.42 16.46 9.57
C GLN A 13 0.20 15.55 9.67
N ASN A 14 -0.74 15.83 8.78
CA ASN A 14 -2.04 15.20 8.65
C ASN A 14 -1.88 13.73 8.21
N GLN A 15 -1.62 12.83 9.16
CA GLN A 15 -1.20 11.43 8.93
C GLN A 15 -2.16 10.62 8.02
N GLY A 16 -3.42 11.04 7.85
CA GLY A 16 -4.38 10.40 6.94
C GLY A 16 -4.39 10.92 5.49
N GLN A 17 -3.90 12.14 5.24
CA GLN A 17 -3.86 12.71 3.89
C GLN A 17 -2.67 12.17 3.07
N GLY A 18 -1.52 11.94 3.72
CA GLY A 18 -0.33 11.37 3.08
C GLY A 18 -0.59 9.98 2.50
N LEU A 19 -1.12 9.06 3.31
CA LEU A 19 -1.37 7.68 2.91
C LEU A 19 -2.33 7.57 1.71
N SER A 20 -3.47 8.27 1.77
CA SER A 20 -4.46 8.30 0.68
C SER A 20 -3.87 8.91 -0.61
N GLN A 21 -3.07 9.98 -0.46
CA GLN A 21 -2.39 10.61 -1.58
C GLN A 21 -1.36 9.66 -2.20
N ASN A 22 -0.58 8.92 -1.41
CA ASN A 22 0.41 7.98 -1.91
C ASN A 22 -0.24 6.82 -2.69
N PHE A 23 -1.34 6.26 -2.20
CA PHE A 23 -2.12 5.28 -2.99
C PHE A 23 -2.66 5.87 -4.28
N SER A 24 -3.13 7.12 -4.26
CA SER A 24 -3.59 7.82 -5.46
C SER A 24 -2.46 8.05 -6.47
N GLN A 25 -1.25 8.32 -5.99
CA GLN A 25 -0.07 8.42 -6.84
C GLN A 25 0.31 7.07 -7.47
N VAL A 26 0.21 5.95 -6.74
CA VAL A 26 0.40 4.60 -7.31
C VAL A 26 -0.67 4.32 -8.38
N ALA A 27 -1.93 4.66 -8.12
CA ALA A 27 -2.99 4.50 -9.11
C ALA A 27 -2.70 5.32 -10.39
N ASN A 28 -2.20 6.55 -10.25
CA ASN A 28 -1.78 7.38 -11.38
C ASN A 28 -0.57 6.81 -12.12
N PHE A 29 0.42 6.29 -11.40
CA PHE A 29 1.59 5.62 -11.98
C PHE A 29 1.15 4.49 -12.94
N ILE A 30 0.20 3.66 -12.50
CA ILE A 30 -0.36 2.58 -13.32
C ILE A 30 -1.17 3.15 -14.49
N ARG A 31 -2.08 4.12 -14.26
CA ARG A 31 -2.90 4.72 -15.34
C ARG A 31 -2.05 5.30 -16.47
N ASN A 32 -0.93 5.93 -16.10
CA ASN A 32 -0.06 6.63 -17.02
C ASN A 32 1.02 5.72 -17.64
N ASN A 33 1.00 4.41 -17.34
CA ASN A 33 1.97 3.43 -17.84
C ASN A 33 3.42 3.87 -17.55
N GLU A 34 3.64 4.48 -16.38
CA GLU A 34 4.95 4.93 -15.95
C GLU A 34 5.91 3.75 -15.76
N THR A 35 7.20 3.99 -15.95
CA THR A 35 8.24 2.94 -15.91
C THR A 35 9.37 3.24 -14.93
N ASP A 36 9.27 4.34 -14.18
CA ASP A 36 10.22 4.66 -13.12
C ASP A 36 9.95 3.80 -11.87
N TYR A 37 10.53 2.61 -11.85
CA TYR A 37 10.37 1.69 -10.72
C TYR A 37 11.01 2.23 -9.42
N ASN A 38 11.98 3.15 -9.48
CA ASN A 38 12.50 3.78 -8.26
C ASN A 38 11.42 4.64 -7.59
N ARG A 39 10.63 5.35 -8.40
CA ARG A 39 9.45 6.09 -7.91
C ARG A 39 8.40 5.14 -7.35
N LEU A 40 8.11 4.03 -8.03
CA LEU A 40 7.13 3.03 -7.55
C LEU A 40 7.53 2.46 -6.18
N HIS A 41 8.82 2.13 -6.02
CA HIS A 41 9.39 1.66 -4.76
C HIS A 41 9.33 2.73 -3.67
N SER A 42 9.63 3.99 -4.01
CA SER A 42 9.55 5.12 -3.06
C SER A 42 8.13 5.32 -2.54
N LEU A 43 7.12 5.21 -3.40
CA LEU A 43 5.71 5.27 -3.00
C LEU A 43 5.33 4.08 -2.09
N ALA A 44 5.78 2.86 -2.42
CA ALA A 44 5.57 1.69 -1.59
C ALA A 44 6.20 1.85 -0.20
N GLU A 45 7.40 2.43 -0.13
CA GLU A 45 8.09 2.71 1.13
C GLU A 45 7.35 3.75 1.98
N GLN A 46 6.89 4.85 1.37
CA GLN A 46 6.13 5.89 2.06
C GLN A 46 4.82 5.32 2.65
N ILE A 47 4.09 4.54 1.86
CA ILE A 47 2.89 3.84 2.33
C ILE A 47 3.24 2.89 3.48
N ALA A 48 4.31 2.10 3.33
CA ALA A 48 4.74 1.14 4.35
C ALA A 48 5.04 1.77 5.71
N ARG A 49 5.63 2.97 5.72
CA ARG A 49 5.99 3.70 6.95
C ARG A 49 4.78 4.26 7.68
N GLU A 50 3.79 4.73 6.94
CA GLU A 50 2.58 5.35 7.50
C GLU A 50 1.52 4.31 7.89
N LEU A 51 1.49 3.17 7.20
CA LEU A 51 0.45 2.17 7.36
C LEU A 51 0.50 1.47 8.73
N GLN A 52 -0.52 1.74 9.55
CA GLN A 52 -0.71 1.09 10.84
C GLN A 52 -1.50 -0.22 10.70
N LEU A 53 -0.85 -1.27 10.19
CA LEU A 53 -1.45 -2.60 10.01
C LEU A 53 -0.46 -3.72 10.33
N ASN A 54 -0.94 -4.89 10.74
CA ASN A 54 -0.03 -6.02 10.98
C ASN A 54 0.54 -6.56 9.65
N SER A 55 1.87 -6.76 9.58
CA SER A 55 2.58 -7.34 8.43
C SER A 55 1.96 -8.65 7.90
N THR A 56 1.50 -9.53 8.79
CA THR A 56 0.84 -10.80 8.42
C THR A 56 -0.44 -10.57 7.63
N LYS A 57 -1.19 -9.50 7.96
CA LYS A 57 -2.45 -9.16 7.29
C LYS A 57 -2.19 -8.58 5.89
N ILE A 58 -1.21 -7.70 5.75
CA ILE A 58 -0.78 -7.19 4.43
C ILE A 58 -0.30 -8.36 3.54
N ARG A 59 0.55 -9.24 4.09
CA ARG A 59 1.04 -10.43 3.39
C ARG A 59 -0.09 -11.37 2.94
N LYS A 60 -1.14 -11.55 3.76
CA LYS A 60 -2.33 -12.35 3.38
C LYS A 60 -2.96 -11.80 2.10
N PHE A 61 -3.16 -10.49 2.00
CA PHE A 61 -3.73 -9.84 0.82
C PHE A 61 -2.79 -9.89 -0.39
N TYR A 62 -1.50 -9.70 -0.19
CA TYR A 62 -0.50 -9.87 -1.26
C TYR A 62 -0.51 -11.31 -1.82
N ASN A 63 -0.54 -12.31 -0.94
CA ASN A 63 -0.60 -13.72 -1.35
C ASN A 63 -1.86 -14.04 -2.16
N TYR A 64 -2.98 -13.37 -1.89
CA TYR A 64 -4.19 -13.49 -2.69
C TYR A 64 -3.92 -13.04 -4.12
N VAL A 65 -3.38 -11.84 -4.30
CA VAL A 65 -3.16 -11.30 -5.65
C VAL A 65 -2.04 -12.04 -6.36
N LYS A 66 -0.94 -12.40 -5.69
CA LYS A 66 0.18 -13.15 -6.29
C LYS A 66 -0.28 -14.47 -6.92
N LYS A 67 -1.27 -15.14 -6.32
CA LYS A 67 -1.82 -16.40 -6.85
C LYS A 67 -2.54 -16.23 -8.19
N ILE A 68 -3.17 -15.08 -8.44
CA ILE A 68 -3.80 -14.79 -9.73
C ILE A 68 -2.76 -14.86 -10.86
N LYS A 69 -1.57 -14.27 -10.66
CA LYS A 69 -0.42 -14.34 -11.60
C LYS A 69 0.03 -15.77 -11.88
N VAL A 70 0.08 -16.63 -10.85
CA VAL A 70 0.58 -18.01 -10.96
C VAL A 70 -0.39 -18.92 -11.72
N LEU A 71 -1.70 -18.65 -11.68
CA LEU A 71 -2.72 -19.52 -12.26
C LEU A 71 -2.89 -19.40 -13.78
N GLY A 72 -2.18 -18.50 -14.45
CA GLY A 72 -1.92 -18.53 -15.90
C GLY A 72 -3.14 -18.55 -16.85
N ARG A 73 -3.36 -17.43 -17.57
CA ARG A 73 -4.14 -17.26 -18.83
C ARG A 73 -5.60 -17.73 -18.92
N THR A 74 -6.12 -18.51 -17.98
CA THR A 74 -7.56 -18.89 -17.91
C THR A 74 -8.34 -18.06 -16.90
N ALA A 75 -7.64 -17.31 -16.05
CA ALA A 75 -8.22 -16.43 -15.04
C ALA A 75 -8.59 -15.08 -15.65
N ASP A 76 -9.86 -14.69 -15.51
CA ASP A 76 -10.31 -13.33 -15.76
C ASP A 76 -9.77 -12.41 -14.65
N VAL A 77 -8.66 -11.73 -14.94
CA VAL A 77 -7.98 -10.81 -14.02
C VAL A 77 -8.95 -9.78 -13.43
N LYS A 78 -9.90 -9.26 -14.21
CA LYS A 78 -10.88 -8.29 -13.70
C LYS A 78 -11.81 -8.93 -12.67
N LYS A 79 -12.29 -10.14 -12.96
CA LYS A 79 -13.13 -10.91 -12.02
C LYS A 79 -12.39 -11.20 -10.72
N ASP A 80 -11.14 -11.63 -10.79
CA ASP A 80 -10.37 -11.94 -9.59
C ASP A 80 -9.98 -10.69 -8.80
N LEU A 81 -9.70 -9.58 -9.47
CA LEU A 81 -9.51 -8.28 -8.82
C LEU A 81 -10.80 -7.76 -8.15
N ASN A 82 -11.97 -7.97 -8.75
CA ASN A 82 -13.25 -7.68 -8.09
C ASN A 82 -13.42 -8.53 -6.83
N ARG A 83 -13.06 -9.82 -6.89
CA ARG A 83 -13.12 -10.71 -5.74
C ARG A 83 -12.12 -10.32 -4.65
N PHE A 84 -10.91 -9.90 -5.03
CA PHE A 84 -9.92 -9.34 -4.11
C PHE A 84 -10.48 -8.13 -3.35
N VAL A 85 -11.06 -7.16 -4.06
CA VAL A 85 -11.66 -5.97 -3.44
C VAL A 85 -12.81 -6.36 -2.51
N ALA A 86 -13.68 -7.30 -2.91
CA ALA A 86 -14.76 -7.78 -2.05
C ALA A 86 -14.24 -8.39 -0.74
N VAL A 87 -13.20 -9.23 -0.81
CA VAL A 87 -12.56 -9.82 0.38
C VAL A 87 -11.95 -8.74 1.28
N LEU A 88 -11.29 -7.74 0.68
CA LEU A 88 -10.66 -6.64 1.40
C LEU A 88 -11.68 -5.75 2.14
N MET A 89 -12.79 -5.41 1.47
CA MET A 89 -13.88 -4.65 2.06
C MET A 89 -14.63 -5.44 3.14
N TYR A 90 -14.82 -6.74 2.95
CA TYR A 90 -15.42 -7.62 3.96
C TYR A 90 -14.57 -7.67 5.24
N ASP A 91 -13.26 -7.91 5.11
CA ASP A 91 -12.34 -7.92 6.26
C ASP A 91 -12.36 -6.57 7.00
N THR A 92 -12.52 -5.46 6.26
CA THR A 92 -12.65 -4.10 6.84
C THR A 92 -13.97 -3.93 7.62
N GLY A 93 -15.10 -4.35 7.04
CA GLY A 93 -16.42 -4.27 7.70
C GLY A 93 -16.54 -5.16 8.94
N ARG A 94 -15.77 -6.25 9.00
CA ARG A 94 -15.68 -7.13 10.17
C ARG A 94 -14.82 -6.54 11.28
N GLU A 95 -13.82 -5.75 10.95
CA GLU A 95 -12.83 -5.18 11.88
C GLU A 95 -12.97 -3.66 11.95
N GLN A 96 -14.17 -3.18 12.27
CA GLN A 96 -14.59 -1.77 12.16
C GLN A 96 -13.70 -0.78 12.93
N ASN A 97 -13.02 -1.25 13.98
CA ASN A 97 -12.15 -0.42 14.82
C ASN A 97 -10.71 -0.29 14.29
N GLN A 98 -10.37 -0.89 13.14
CA GLN A 98 -9.04 -0.79 12.55
C GLN A 98 -8.97 0.27 11.44
N ALA A 99 -8.70 1.52 11.83
CA ALA A 99 -8.55 2.64 10.89
C ALA A 99 -7.49 2.38 9.80
N GLY A 100 -6.35 1.77 10.15
CA GLY A 100 -5.29 1.44 9.19
C GLY A 100 -5.74 0.41 8.14
N LEU A 101 -6.57 -0.57 8.52
CA LEU A 101 -7.15 -1.53 7.57
C LEU A 101 -8.10 -0.83 6.60
N ARG A 102 -8.93 0.11 7.10
CA ARG A 102 -9.84 0.88 6.27
C ARG A 102 -9.09 1.74 5.25
N GLN A 103 -8.06 2.48 5.69
CA GLN A 103 -7.25 3.31 4.80
C GLN A 103 -6.53 2.47 3.75
N PHE A 104 -5.98 1.31 4.14
CA PHE A 104 -5.39 0.35 3.22
C PHE A 104 -6.41 -0.17 2.20
N ALA A 105 -7.62 -0.52 2.65
CA ALA A 105 -8.68 -1.04 1.79
C ALA A 105 -9.15 -0.01 0.75
N GLU A 106 -9.40 1.23 1.18
CA GLU A 106 -9.80 2.33 0.31
C GLU A 106 -8.70 2.66 -0.71
N GLY A 107 -7.44 2.74 -0.26
CA GLY A 107 -6.28 2.97 -1.12
C GLY A 107 -6.07 1.88 -2.16
N MET A 108 -6.12 0.60 -1.73
CA MET A 108 -5.99 -0.55 -2.63
C MET A 108 -7.14 -0.67 -3.62
N ARG A 109 -8.36 -0.32 -3.23
CA ARG A 109 -9.47 -0.25 -4.17
C ARG A 109 -9.16 0.73 -5.31
N ASN A 110 -8.65 1.92 -5.01
CA ASN A 110 -8.29 2.91 -6.05
C ASN A 110 -7.21 2.40 -7.02
N VAL A 111 -6.17 1.76 -6.48
CA VAL A 111 -5.10 1.13 -7.28
C VAL A 111 -5.65 0.00 -8.15
N VAL A 112 -6.52 -0.86 -7.62
CA VAL A 112 -7.14 -1.95 -8.37
C VAL A 112 -8.05 -1.43 -9.49
N GLU A 113 -8.80 -0.36 -9.26
CA GLU A 113 -9.59 0.27 -10.32
C GLU A 113 -8.71 0.85 -11.43
N ALA A 114 -7.52 1.37 -11.11
CA ALA A 114 -6.56 1.78 -12.14
C ALA A 114 -6.11 0.59 -13.00
N VAL A 115 -5.82 -0.56 -12.39
CA VAL A 115 -5.45 -1.79 -13.11
C VAL A 115 -6.57 -2.26 -14.02
N LYS A 116 -7.80 -2.39 -13.49
CA LYS A 116 -8.96 -2.91 -14.23
C LYS A 116 -9.34 -2.07 -15.45
N ASN A 117 -9.10 -0.77 -15.39
CA ASN A 117 -9.44 0.18 -16.46
C ASN A 117 -8.29 0.45 -17.42
N HIS A 118 -7.11 -0.14 -17.19
CA HIS A 118 -5.96 0.04 -18.06
C HIS A 118 -6.14 -0.70 -19.39
N ALA A 119 -5.67 -0.09 -20.50
CA ALA A 119 -5.79 -0.65 -21.84
C ALA A 119 -5.04 -1.98 -22.01
N ASN A 120 -3.89 -2.11 -21.32
CA ASN A 120 -3.15 -3.36 -21.19
C ASN A 120 -3.22 -3.81 -19.74
N ILE A 121 -4.27 -4.57 -19.40
CA ILE A 121 -4.52 -5.01 -18.03
C ILE A 121 -3.42 -5.92 -17.48
N ASP A 122 -2.82 -6.77 -18.32
CA ASP A 122 -1.78 -7.70 -17.89
C ASP A 122 -0.54 -6.95 -17.40
N LYS A 123 -0.07 -5.98 -18.18
CA LYS A 123 1.06 -5.13 -17.78
C LYS A 123 0.74 -4.31 -16.52
N ALA A 124 -0.45 -3.71 -16.46
CA ALA A 124 -0.87 -2.93 -15.28
C ALA A 124 -0.95 -3.80 -14.03
N TYR A 125 -1.42 -5.04 -14.19
CA TYR A 125 -1.50 -6.01 -13.12
C TYR A 125 -0.11 -6.47 -12.66
N GLU A 126 0.84 -6.67 -13.57
CA GLU A 126 2.25 -6.91 -13.20
C GLU A 126 2.82 -5.76 -12.36
N THR A 127 2.67 -4.52 -12.81
CA THR A 127 3.10 -3.33 -12.06
C THR A 127 2.45 -3.26 -10.68
N PHE A 128 1.15 -3.58 -10.58
CA PHE A 128 0.46 -3.66 -9.29
C PHE A 128 1.05 -4.73 -8.36
N VAL A 129 1.35 -5.92 -8.88
CA VAL A 129 1.95 -7.00 -8.09
C VAL A 129 3.34 -6.61 -7.59
N ASP A 130 4.15 -5.97 -8.44
CA ASP A 130 5.50 -5.52 -8.09
C ASP A 130 5.46 -4.44 -7.01
N PHE A 131 4.56 -3.46 -7.15
CA PHE A 131 4.29 -2.46 -6.11
C PHE A 131 3.89 -3.12 -4.78
N PHE A 132 2.98 -4.10 -4.81
CA PHE A 132 2.47 -4.72 -3.60
C PHE A 132 3.53 -5.61 -2.94
N GLU A 133 4.40 -6.25 -3.72
CA GLU A 133 5.58 -6.96 -3.21
C GLU A 133 6.54 -6.02 -2.49
N ALA A 134 6.86 -4.87 -3.10
CA ALA A 134 7.67 -3.83 -2.48
C ALA A 134 7.05 -3.31 -1.17
N LEU A 135 5.73 -3.04 -1.17
CA LEU A 135 5.00 -2.61 0.01
C LEU A 135 5.11 -3.62 1.16
N VAL A 136 4.94 -4.92 0.89
CA VAL A 136 5.10 -5.98 1.88
C VAL A 136 6.52 -6.01 2.43
N ALA A 137 7.52 -5.87 1.57
CA ALA A 137 8.94 -5.90 1.96
C ALA A 137 9.30 -4.71 2.86
N TYR A 138 8.96 -3.48 2.45
CA TYR A 138 9.22 -2.29 3.25
C TYR A 138 8.44 -2.29 4.56
N HIS A 139 7.17 -2.70 4.54
CA HIS A 139 6.38 -2.75 5.75
C HIS A 139 6.97 -3.75 6.75
N LYS A 140 7.39 -4.93 6.30
CA LYS A 140 8.10 -5.90 7.14
C LYS A 140 9.35 -5.30 7.77
N TYR A 141 10.15 -4.57 6.98
CA TYR A 141 11.35 -3.88 7.47
C TYR A 141 11.03 -2.85 8.55
N TYR A 142 10.12 -1.91 8.30
CA TYR A 142 9.78 -0.86 9.29
C TYR A 142 9.06 -1.42 10.52
N TYR A 143 8.17 -2.40 10.34
CA TYR A 143 7.42 -2.98 11.43
C TYR A 143 8.29 -3.83 12.37
N GLU A 144 9.29 -4.55 11.86
CA GLU A 144 10.10 -5.47 12.68
C GLU A 144 11.49 -4.98 13.03
N VAL A 145 12.12 -4.20 12.16
CA VAL A 145 13.48 -3.68 12.40
C VAL A 145 13.38 -2.35 13.14
N VAL A 146 12.61 -1.40 12.61
CA VAL A 146 12.50 -0.06 13.22
C VAL A 146 11.54 -0.06 14.42
N GLY A 147 10.41 -0.77 14.33
CA GLY A 147 9.47 -0.93 15.44
C GLY A 147 10.05 -1.62 16.68
N ARG A 148 11.11 -2.45 16.53
CA ARG A 148 11.87 -3.00 17.67
C ARG A 148 12.89 -2.02 18.25
N HIS A 149 13.36 -1.05 17.46
CA HIS A 149 14.32 -0.04 17.92
C HIS A 149 13.67 1.10 18.72
N GLU A 150 12.42 1.48 18.40
CA GLU A 150 11.67 2.47 19.20
C GLU A 150 10.89 1.83 20.36
N GLY A 151 10.64 0.53 20.29
CA GLY A 151 9.88 -0.26 21.25
C GLY A 151 10.73 -1.16 22.15
N GLY A 152 11.93 -0.72 22.53
CA GLY A 152 12.76 -1.38 23.55
C GLY A 152 12.08 -1.43 24.92
N ARG A 153 11.02 -2.23 25.07
CA ARG A 153 10.63 -2.85 26.32
C ARG A 153 10.79 -4.35 26.13
N GLY A 154 11.68 -4.87 26.96
CA GLY A 154 12.01 -6.28 27.04
C GLY A 154 10.78 -7.16 27.15
N ARG A 155 10.91 -8.34 26.57
CA ARG A 155 10.40 -9.54 27.21
C ARG A 155 11.50 -10.10 28.08
#